data_AF-A0A1G8L3U1-F1
#
_entry.id   AF-A0A1G8L3U1-F1
#
_cell.length_a   1.000
_cell.length_b   1.000
_cell.length_c   1.000
_cell.angle_alpha   90.00
_cell.angle_beta   90.00
_cell.angle_gamma   90.00
#
_symmetry.space_group_name_H-M   'P 1'
#
loop_
_entity.id
_entity.type
_entity.pdbx_description
1 polymer ?
#
loop_
_entity_poly.entity_id
_entity_poly.type
_entity_poly.pdbx_seq_one_letter_code
_entity_poly.pdbx_strand_id
1 'polypeptide(L)'
;MSSTQSRSNNERLARLFDIGFAALGLIVLSPVIAIASIAILVETGRPILFSQSRLGRNGRPFAMLKLRKFRPDASDCHLPLTMMADERMSRFGRVLAITKLDELPQLINILRGEMAVVGPRPESLELAYCFTNSSLPLLAYKPGIFGPSQWVFRNESALFPLNVDPVEFYRQILFPLKARIDLSYYAERTLTTDMKWVVLCSLAVAGLRIDTKLAATHL
;
A
#
# COMPACT_ATOMS: atom_id res chain seq x y z
N MET A 1 16.32 30.36 8.03
CA MET A 1 17.39 29.34 8.21
C MET A 1 16.98 28.24 9.20
N SER A 2 16.26 28.52 10.30
CA SER A 2 15.81 27.50 11.28
C SER A 2 14.76 26.49 10.75
N SER A 3 13.79 26.92 9.93
CA SER A 3 12.68 26.06 9.46
C SER A 3 13.11 24.97 8.46
N THR A 4 13.99 25.29 7.51
CA THR A 4 14.51 24.33 6.51
C THR A 4 15.40 23.26 7.14
N GLN A 5 16.17 23.64 8.17
CA GLN A 5 17.06 22.73 8.90
C GLN A 5 16.29 21.78 9.83
N SER A 6 15.20 22.26 10.43
CA SER A 6 14.25 21.41 11.19
C SER A 6 13.57 20.37 10.27
N ARG A 7 13.11 20.79 9.10
CA ARG A 7 12.46 19.90 8.12
C ARG A 7 13.40 18.81 7.61
N SER A 8 14.66 19.14 7.31
CA SER A 8 15.65 18.16 6.84
C SER A 8 16.08 17.16 7.92
N ASN A 9 16.15 17.59 9.18
CA ASN A 9 16.43 16.70 10.31
C ASN A 9 15.27 15.70 10.53
N ASN A 10 14.03 16.16 10.43
CA ASN A 10 12.85 15.29 10.55
C ASN A 10 12.79 14.24 9.43
N GLU A 11 13.15 14.60 8.20
CA GLU A 11 13.22 13.66 7.08
C GLU A 11 14.31 12.58 7.30
N ARG A 12 15.46 12.95 7.87
CA ARG A 12 16.52 11.99 8.20
C ARG A 12 16.09 11.02 9.30
N LEU A 13 15.44 11.52 10.36
CA LEU A 13 14.93 10.69 11.44
C LEU A 13 13.84 9.72 10.94
N ALA A 14 12.90 10.21 10.14
CA ALA A 14 11.89 9.37 9.49
C ALA A 14 12.55 8.29 8.62
N ARG A 15 13.63 8.65 7.89
CA ARG A 15 14.36 7.69 7.06
C ARG A 15 15.08 6.61 7.89
N LEU A 16 15.68 6.98 9.02
CA LEU A 16 16.32 6.01 9.92
C LEU A 16 15.29 5.06 10.52
N PHE A 17 14.14 5.59 10.92
CA PHE A 17 12.99 4.79 11.35
C PHE A 17 12.55 3.82 10.26
N ASP A 18 12.36 4.30 9.02
CA ASP A 18 11.95 3.48 7.89
C ASP A 18 12.90 2.31 7.65
N ILE A 19 14.21 2.58 7.67
CA ILE A 19 15.24 1.54 7.48
C ILE A 19 15.22 0.54 8.63
N GLY A 20 15.21 1.01 9.88
CA GLY A 20 15.20 0.15 11.07
C GLY A 20 13.96 -0.75 11.11
N PHE A 21 12.79 -0.17 10.85
CA PHE A 21 11.51 -0.90 10.80
C PHE A 21 11.52 -1.96 9.69
N ALA A 22 11.94 -1.59 8.47
CA ALA A 22 11.96 -2.52 7.35
C ALA A 22 13.00 -3.64 7.51
N ALA A 23 14.17 -3.34 8.07
CA ALA A 23 15.21 -4.34 8.35
C ALA A 23 14.74 -5.33 9.42
N LEU A 24 14.21 -4.83 10.55
CA LEU A 24 13.67 -5.69 11.61
C LEU A 24 12.49 -6.51 11.09
N GLY A 25 11.57 -5.88 10.35
CA GLY A 25 10.42 -6.56 9.74
C GLY A 25 10.84 -7.68 8.79
N LEU A 26 11.84 -7.46 7.94
CA LEU A 26 12.36 -8.51 7.06
C LEU A 26 12.99 -9.66 7.83
N ILE A 27 13.74 -9.40 8.90
CA ILE A 27 14.33 -10.45 9.73
C ILE A 27 13.23 -11.28 10.38
N VAL A 28 12.31 -10.62 11.10
CA VAL A 28 11.24 -11.27 11.87
C VAL A 28 10.25 -12.01 10.96
N LEU A 29 9.91 -11.43 9.80
CA LEU A 29 8.92 -11.99 8.87
C LEU A 29 9.56 -12.88 7.79
N SER A 30 10.89 -13.00 7.74
CA SER A 30 11.57 -13.87 6.76
C SER A 30 11.07 -15.32 6.76
N PRO A 31 10.76 -15.97 7.90
CA PRO A 31 10.23 -17.34 7.87
C PRO A 31 8.86 -17.39 7.20
N VAL A 32 8.00 -16.41 7.45
CA VAL A 32 6.66 -16.30 6.84
C VAL A 32 6.77 -16.05 5.33
N ILE A 33 7.66 -15.14 4.92
CA ILE A 33 7.92 -14.85 3.50
C ILE A 33 8.47 -16.10 2.80
N ALA A 34 9.35 -16.86 3.44
CA ALA A 34 9.91 -18.11 2.89
C ALA A 34 8.83 -19.19 2.73
N ILE A 35 7.99 -19.42 3.74
CA ILE A 35 6.88 -20.39 3.66
C ILE A 35 5.91 -19.99 2.54
N ALA A 36 5.52 -18.71 2.48
CA ALA A 36 4.65 -18.21 1.43
C ALA A 36 5.29 -18.35 0.03
N SER A 37 6.60 -18.12 -0.08
CA SER A 37 7.35 -18.28 -1.32
C SER A 37 7.37 -19.73 -1.81
N ILE A 38 7.56 -20.68 -0.89
CA ILE A 38 7.51 -22.13 -1.20
C ILE A 38 6.09 -22.52 -1.63
N ALA A 39 5.05 -22.06 -0.93
CA ALA A 39 3.67 -22.34 -1.30
C ALA A 39 3.32 -21.83 -2.71
N ILE A 40 3.76 -20.63 -3.08
CA ILE A 40 3.61 -20.09 -4.45
C ILE A 40 4.36 -20.96 -5.46
N LEU A 41 5.60 -21.34 -5.15
CA LEU A 41 6.43 -22.16 -6.03
C LEU A 41 5.81 -23.53 -6.29
N VAL A 42 5.23 -24.16 -5.26
CA VAL A 42 4.57 -25.46 -5.37
C VAL A 42 3.24 -25.36 -6.11
N GLU A 43 2.42 -24.34 -5.85
CA GLU A 43 1.08 -24.23 -6.48
C GLU A 43 1.14 -23.69 -7.91
N THR A 44 1.96 -22.68 -8.16
CA THR A 44 1.93 -21.89 -9.41
C THR A 44 3.28 -21.77 -10.10
N GLY A 45 4.34 -22.35 -9.54
CA GLY A 45 5.69 -22.28 -10.11
C GLY A 45 6.35 -20.91 -9.96
N ARG A 46 7.27 -20.61 -10.89
CA ARG A 46 7.95 -19.31 -10.98
C ARG A 46 7.14 -18.36 -11.89
N PRO A 47 7.27 -17.03 -11.72
CA PRO A 47 8.09 -16.33 -10.71
C PRO A 47 7.39 -16.26 -9.33
N ILE A 48 8.17 -16.26 -8.24
CA ILE A 48 7.61 -16.12 -6.88
C ILE A 48 7.28 -14.66 -6.57
N LEU A 49 8.23 -13.76 -6.88
CA LEU A 49 8.06 -12.32 -6.76
C LEU A 49 7.53 -11.75 -8.06
N PHE A 50 6.65 -10.77 -7.93
CA PHE A 50 6.12 -9.96 -9.01
C PHE A 50 6.38 -8.49 -8.69
N SER A 51 6.66 -7.69 -9.71
CA SER A 51 6.83 -6.25 -9.57
C SER A 51 5.80 -5.51 -10.41
N GLN A 52 5.13 -4.53 -9.81
CA GLN A 52 4.18 -3.67 -10.50
C GLN A 52 4.73 -2.24 -10.57
N SER A 53 4.67 -1.62 -11.74
CA SER A 53 5.04 -0.22 -11.87
C SER A 53 3.99 0.68 -11.21
N ARG A 54 4.44 1.58 -10.35
CA ARG A 54 3.59 2.49 -9.56
C ARG A 54 4.16 3.89 -9.53
N LEU A 55 3.30 4.88 -9.33
CA LEU A 55 3.71 6.26 -9.11
C LEU A 55 4.32 6.42 -7.71
N GLY A 56 5.56 6.92 -7.69
CA GLY A 56 6.30 7.27 -6.50
C GLY A 56 6.35 8.78 -6.25
N ARG A 57 7.25 9.18 -5.35
CA ARG A 57 7.48 10.59 -5.02
C ARG A 57 7.85 11.38 -6.27
N ASN A 58 7.31 12.57 -6.40
CA ASN A 58 7.42 13.50 -7.53
C ASN A 58 6.95 12.89 -8.85
N GLY A 59 6.00 11.94 -8.80
CA GLY A 59 5.48 11.24 -9.97
C GLY A 59 6.47 10.27 -10.62
N ARG A 60 7.60 9.97 -9.97
CA ARG A 60 8.61 9.06 -10.52
C ARG A 60 8.15 7.61 -10.42
N PRO A 61 8.10 6.84 -11.52
CA PRO A 61 7.75 5.43 -11.46
C PRO A 61 8.76 4.62 -10.65
N PHE A 62 8.28 3.60 -9.92
CA PHE A 62 9.14 2.61 -9.28
C PHE A 62 8.50 1.21 -9.34
N ALA A 63 9.34 0.18 -9.17
CA ALA A 63 8.90 -1.21 -9.19
C ALA A 63 8.49 -1.67 -7.79
N MET A 64 7.19 -1.66 -7.51
CA MET A 64 6.65 -2.11 -6.22
C MET A 64 6.65 -3.64 -6.17
N LEU A 65 7.39 -4.22 -5.22
CA LEU A 65 7.57 -5.66 -5.07
C LEU A 65 6.40 -6.29 -4.31
N LYS A 66 5.93 -7.44 -4.79
CA LYS A 66 4.91 -8.26 -4.14
C LYS A 66 5.19 -9.75 -4.32
N LEU A 67 4.60 -10.58 -3.45
CA LEU A 67 4.46 -12.00 -3.77
C LEU A 67 3.38 -12.17 -4.84
N ARG A 68 3.63 -13.08 -5.78
CA ARG A 68 2.67 -13.35 -6.85
C ARG A 68 1.44 -14.07 -6.30
N LYS A 69 0.28 -13.45 -6.48
CA LYS A 69 -1.04 -13.99 -6.11
C LYS A 69 -1.91 -14.39 -7.30
N PHE A 70 -1.55 -13.94 -8.50
CA PHE A 70 -2.22 -14.32 -9.74
C PHE A 70 -1.52 -15.50 -10.40
N ARG A 71 -2.29 -16.33 -11.12
CA ARG A 71 -1.71 -17.41 -11.93
C ARG A 71 -0.87 -16.81 -13.08
N PRO A 72 0.18 -17.52 -13.55
CA PRO A 72 1.07 -16.99 -14.60
C PRO A 72 0.37 -16.69 -15.92
N ASP A 73 -0.69 -17.43 -16.24
CA ASP A 73 -1.52 -17.33 -17.44
C ASP A 73 -2.59 -16.22 -17.35
N ALA A 74 -2.74 -15.57 -16.20
CA ALA A 74 -3.75 -14.53 -15.99
C ALA A 74 -3.40 -13.15 -16.59
N SER A 75 -2.32 -13.06 -17.38
CA SER A 75 -1.80 -11.82 -17.97
C SER A 75 -2.75 -11.17 -18.98
N ASP A 76 -3.71 -11.91 -19.51
CA ASP A 76 -4.63 -11.44 -20.58
C ASP A 76 -5.78 -10.58 -20.05
N CYS A 77 -5.88 -10.40 -18.73
CA CYS A 77 -6.92 -9.58 -18.12
C CYS A 77 -6.43 -8.16 -17.85
N HIS A 78 -6.86 -7.21 -18.68
CA HIS A 78 -6.51 -5.78 -18.67
C HIS A 78 -7.07 -4.95 -17.49
N LEU A 79 -7.59 -5.56 -16.42
CA LEU A 79 -8.14 -4.81 -15.29
C LEU A 79 -7.03 -4.45 -14.28
N PRO A 80 -6.69 -3.15 -14.08
CA PRO A 80 -5.66 -2.72 -13.13
C PRO A 80 -6.07 -2.88 -11.66
N LEU A 81 -7.37 -3.07 -11.43
CA LEU A 81 -7.98 -3.24 -10.12
C LEU A 81 -8.12 -4.72 -9.78
N THR A 82 -7.97 -5.02 -8.49
CA THR A 82 -8.19 -6.35 -7.94
C THR A 82 -9.63 -6.43 -7.40
N MET A 83 -10.46 -7.27 -8.01
CA MET A 83 -11.88 -7.38 -7.65
C MET A 83 -12.12 -8.42 -6.56
N MET A 84 -13.30 -8.38 -5.94
CA MET A 84 -13.72 -9.46 -5.04
C MET A 84 -13.85 -10.75 -5.85
N ALA A 85 -13.35 -11.85 -5.30
CA ALA A 85 -13.36 -13.18 -5.92
C ALA A 85 -12.63 -13.34 -7.27
N ASP A 86 -11.72 -12.42 -7.60
CA ASP A 86 -10.92 -12.39 -8.83
C ASP A 86 -10.42 -13.78 -9.29
N GLU A 87 -10.93 -14.25 -10.43
CA GLU A 87 -10.66 -15.58 -10.98
C GLU A 87 -9.19 -15.78 -11.38
N ARG A 88 -8.47 -14.68 -11.60
CA ARG A 88 -7.03 -14.66 -11.89
C ARG A 88 -6.21 -15.18 -10.71
N MET A 89 -6.73 -15.13 -9.49
CA MET A 89 -5.99 -15.55 -8.29
C MET A 89 -5.88 -17.06 -8.15
N SER A 90 -4.70 -17.52 -7.74
CA SER A 90 -4.54 -18.91 -7.25
C SER A 90 -5.24 -19.11 -5.91
N ARG A 91 -5.35 -20.36 -5.44
CA ARG A 91 -6.00 -20.64 -4.15
C ARG A 91 -5.21 -20.02 -3.01
N PHE A 92 -3.88 -20.20 -3.01
CA PHE A 92 -3.02 -19.53 -2.04
C PHE A 92 -2.96 -18.01 -2.27
N GLY A 93 -3.05 -17.57 -3.51
CA GLY A 93 -3.13 -16.14 -3.87
C GLY A 93 -4.28 -15.41 -3.18
N ARG A 94 -5.44 -16.06 -3.02
CA ARG A 94 -6.57 -15.51 -2.24
C ARG A 94 -6.22 -15.36 -0.76
N VAL A 95 -5.53 -16.35 -0.17
CA VAL A 95 -5.05 -16.26 1.22
C VAL A 95 -4.08 -15.10 1.39
N LEU A 96 -3.11 -14.95 0.47
CA LEU A 96 -2.17 -13.83 0.47
C LEU A 96 -2.90 -12.47 0.41
N ALA A 97 -3.91 -12.35 -0.45
CA ALA A 97 -4.67 -11.12 -0.60
C ALA A 97 -5.50 -10.74 0.64
N ILE A 98 -6.11 -11.74 1.31
CA ILE A 98 -6.90 -11.53 2.54
C ILE A 98 -5.99 -11.14 3.71
N THR A 99 -4.87 -11.84 3.85
CA THR A 99 -3.90 -11.63 4.93
C THR A 99 -2.95 -10.46 4.67
N LYS A 100 -2.95 -9.90 3.45
CA LYS A 100 -2.01 -8.88 2.97
C LYS A 100 -0.54 -9.32 3.00
N LEU A 101 -0.28 -10.63 3.11
CA LEU A 101 1.08 -11.18 3.08
C LEU A 101 1.77 -10.97 1.73
N ASP A 102 1.01 -10.75 0.65
CA ASP A 102 1.57 -10.41 -0.65
C ASP A 102 2.38 -9.11 -0.65
N GLU A 103 2.16 -8.23 0.33
CA GLU A 103 2.76 -6.91 0.42
C GLU A 103 4.08 -6.88 1.20
N LEU A 104 4.45 -7.97 1.90
CA LEU A 104 5.68 -8.02 2.71
C LEU A 104 6.97 -7.73 1.92
N PRO A 105 7.14 -8.13 0.64
CA PRO A 105 8.32 -7.76 -0.14
C PRO A 105 8.51 -6.24 -0.31
N GLN A 106 7.48 -5.41 -0.08
CA GLN A 106 7.60 -3.95 -0.12
C GLN A 106 8.54 -3.40 0.97
N LEU A 107 8.84 -4.15 2.02
CA LEU A 107 9.88 -3.78 2.99
C LEU A 107 11.24 -3.59 2.30
N ILE A 108 11.52 -4.32 1.21
CA ILE A 108 12.71 -4.12 0.39
C ILE A 108 12.65 -2.77 -0.34
N ASN A 109 11.49 -2.36 -0.85
CA ASN A 109 11.29 -1.03 -1.46
C ASN A 109 11.52 0.09 -0.43
N ILE A 110 11.14 -0.12 0.83
CA ILE A 110 11.45 0.79 1.93
C ILE A 110 12.96 0.86 2.14
N LEU A 111 13.68 -0.26 2.22
CA LEU A 111 15.14 -0.25 2.33
C LEU A 111 15.82 0.46 1.16
N ARG A 112 15.32 0.30 -0.07
CA ARG A 112 15.79 1.01 -1.28
C ARG A 112 15.47 2.51 -1.28
N GLY A 113 14.58 2.96 -0.39
CA GLY A 113 14.19 4.36 -0.26
C GLY A 113 13.14 4.82 -1.27
N GLU A 114 12.53 3.88 -2.00
CA GLU A 114 11.43 4.11 -2.94
C GLU A 114 10.11 4.33 -2.19
N MET A 115 9.95 3.63 -1.06
CA MET A 115 8.80 3.73 -0.16
C MET A 115 9.22 4.17 1.26
N ALA A 116 8.24 4.53 2.07
CA ALA A 116 8.33 4.74 3.51
C ALA A 116 7.43 3.74 4.26
N VAL A 117 7.57 3.66 5.59
CA VAL A 117 6.68 2.84 6.43
C VAL A 117 5.26 3.42 6.42
N VAL A 118 5.14 4.74 6.58
CA VAL A 118 3.87 5.47 6.50
C VAL A 118 3.93 6.49 5.37
N GLY A 119 2.94 6.46 4.48
CA GLY A 119 2.90 7.26 3.25
C GLY A 119 1.65 6.96 2.43
N PRO A 120 1.24 7.84 1.49
CA PRO A 120 0.05 7.60 0.66
C PRO A 120 0.19 6.30 -0.13
N ARG A 121 -0.93 5.65 -0.47
CA ARG A 121 -0.90 4.42 -1.26
C ARG A 121 -0.35 4.74 -2.67
N PRO A 122 0.66 4.01 -3.17
CA PRO A 122 1.14 4.20 -4.54
C PRO A 122 0.11 3.69 -5.55
N GLU A 123 -0.27 4.55 -6.49
CA GLU A 123 -1.27 4.28 -7.53
C GLU A 123 -0.64 3.70 -8.81
N SER A 124 -1.47 2.99 -9.60
CA SER A 124 -1.06 2.48 -10.91
C SER A 124 -0.67 3.60 -11.86
N LEU A 125 0.30 3.34 -12.75
CA LEU A 125 0.63 4.28 -13.83
C LEU A 125 -0.57 4.58 -14.73
N GLU A 126 -1.45 3.58 -14.92
CA GLU A 126 -2.70 3.75 -15.67
C GLU A 126 -3.64 4.77 -15.02
N LEU A 127 -3.49 5.05 -13.73
CA LEU A 127 -4.31 6.01 -12.98
C LEU A 127 -3.57 7.34 -12.76
N ALA A 128 -2.43 7.56 -13.43
CA ALA A 128 -1.66 8.79 -13.29
C ALA A 128 -2.46 10.05 -13.61
N TYR A 129 -3.39 9.96 -14.57
CA TYR A 129 -4.27 11.06 -14.96
C TYR A 129 -5.23 11.49 -13.84
N CYS A 130 -5.42 10.69 -12.78
CA CYS A 130 -6.25 11.06 -11.64
C CYS A 130 -5.60 12.14 -10.77
N PHE A 131 -4.28 12.30 -10.84
CA PHE A 131 -3.55 13.32 -10.10
C PHE A 131 -3.73 14.69 -10.77
N THR A 132 -4.75 15.42 -10.31
CA THR A 132 -5.10 16.78 -10.76
C THR A 132 -4.78 17.79 -9.66
N ASN A 133 -4.98 19.09 -9.89
CA ASN A 133 -4.57 20.19 -9.01
C ASN A 133 -4.82 19.96 -7.50
N SER A 134 -5.95 19.32 -7.13
CA SER A 134 -6.27 19.05 -5.72
C SER A 134 -5.51 17.87 -5.11
N SER A 135 -5.20 16.83 -5.89
CA SER A 135 -4.51 15.61 -5.43
C SER A 135 -3.00 15.61 -5.74
N LEU A 136 -2.53 16.50 -6.61
CA LEU A 136 -1.13 16.64 -7.01
C LEU A 136 -0.15 16.80 -5.81
N PRO A 137 -0.50 17.52 -4.72
CA PRO A 137 0.39 17.63 -3.56
C PRO A 137 0.73 16.28 -2.90
N LEU A 138 -0.08 15.22 -3.09
CA LEU A 138 0.22 13.88 -2.58
C LEU A 138 1.52 13.32 -3.15
N LEU A 139 1.86 13.67 -4.39
CA LEU A 139 3.09 13.23 -5.03
C LEU A 139 4.34 13.79 -4.35
N ALA A 140 4.24 14.81 -3.49
CA ALA A 140 5.37 15.30 -2.71
C ALA A 140 5.85 14.29 -1.65
N TYR A 141 5.01 13.33 -1.26
CA TYR A 141 5.31 12.35 -0.22
C TYR A 141 5.82 11.03 -0.81
N LYS A 142 6.67 10.31 -0.08
CA LYS A 142 7.03 8.93 -0.43
C LYS A 142 5.81 8.04 -0.20
N PRO A 143 5.46 7.14 -1.12
CA PRO A 143 4.40 6.18 -0.89
C PRO A 143 4.69 5.27 0.30
N GLY A 144 3.65 4.78 0.96
CA GLY A 144 3.77 3.98 2.18
C GLY A 144 3.07 2.63 2.12
N ILE A 145 3.60 1.68 2.90
CA ILE A 145 2.92 0.39 3.14
C ILE A 145 1.74 0.58 4.11
N PHE A 146 1.87 1.48 5.09
CA PHE A 146 0.82 1.89 6.02
C PHE A 146 0.35 3.32 5.77
N GLY A 147 -0.84 3.61 6.26
CA GLY A 147 -1.43 4.95 6.22
C GLY A 147 -2.95 4.92 6.44
N PRO A 148 -3.58 6.10 6.52
CA PRO A 148 -5.00 6.22 6.80
C PRO A 148 -5.85 5.63 5.67
N SER A 149 -5.54 5.92 4.41
CA SER A 149 -6.26 5.35 3.28
C SER A 149 -6.11 3.82 3.21
N GLN A 150 -4.93 3.28 3.51
CA GLN A 150 -4.69 1.83 3.59
C GLN A 150 -5.53 1.16 4.68
N TRP A 151 -5.74 1.84 5.80
CA TRP A 151 -6.58 1.35 6.90
C TRP A 151 -8.07 1.40 6.53
N VAL A 152 -8.57 2.55 6.08
CA VAL A 152 -9.98 2.75 5.71
C VAL A 152 -10.40 1.85 4.56
N PHE A 153 -9.57 1.76 3.51
CA PHE A 153 -9.86 1.00 2.30
C PHE A 153 -9.20 -0.38 2.29
N ARG A 154 -8.96 -0.98 3.46
CA ARG A 154 -8.38 -2.33 3.57
C ARG A 154 -9.10 -3.36 2.69
N ASN A 155 -10.43 -3.32 2.69
CA ASN A 155 -11.33 -4.20 1.95
C ASN A 155 -11.95 -3.50 0.72
N GLU A 156 -11.18 -2.66 0.04
CA GLU A 156 -11.61 -1.88 -1.12
C GLU A 156 -12.36 -2.70 -2.18
N SER A 157 -11.93 -3.93 -2.44
CA SER A 157 -12.54 -4.82 -3.43
C SER A 157 -14.03 -5.10 -3.16
N ALA A 158 -14.50 -4.92 -1.92
CA ALA A 158 -15.90 -5.08 -1.53
C ALA A 158 -16.76 -3.82 -1.74
N LEU A 159 -16.15 -2.69 -2.11
CA LEU A 159 -16.84 -1.41 -2.31
C LEU A 159 -17.33 -1.18 -3.73
N PHE A 160 -16.87 -1.99 -4.70
CA PHE A 160 -17.24 -1.82 -6.10
C PHE A 160 -18.68 -2.30 -6.36
N PRO A 161 -19.57 -1.44 -6.87
CA PRO A 161 -20.92 -1.84 -7.26
C PRO A 161 -20.90 -2.72 -8.52
N LEU A 162 -21.85 -3.67 -8.61
CA LEU A 162 -21.90 -4.66 -9.70
C LEU A 162 -22.22 -4.08 -11.08
N ASN A 163 -22.90 -2.93 -11.13
CA ASN A 163 -23.46 -2.36 -12.37
C ASN A 163 -22.72 -1.12 -12.87
N VAL A 164 -21.50 -0.87 -12.37
CA VAL A 164 -20.69 0.29 -12.77
C VAL A 164 -19.31 -0.20 -13.18
N ASP A 165 -18.75 0.43 -14.21
CA ASP A 165 -17.37 0.17 -14.58
C ASP A 165 -16.43 0.42 -13.37
N PRO A 166 -15.63 -0.58 -12.93
CA PRO A 166 -14.81 -0.44 -11.74
C PRO A 166 -13.76 0.67 -11.85
N VAL A 167 -13.20 0.89 -13.04
CA VAL A 167 -12.18 1.93 -13.26
C VAL A 167 -12.82 3.31 -13.12
N GLU A 168 -14.01 3.48 -13.68
CA GLU A 168 -14.76 4.73 -13.59
C GLU A 168 -15.23 5.02 -12.15
N PHE A 169 -15.77 4.02 -11.45
CA PHE A 169 -16.12 4.15 -10.03
C PHE A 169 -14.91 4.51 -9.18
N TYR A 170 -13.77 3.86 -9.43
CA TYR A 170 -12.53 4.17 -8.73
C TYR A 170 -12.13 5.62 -8.95
N ARG A 171 -12.10 6.06 -10.21
CA ARG A 171 -11.69 7.40 -10.62
C ARG A 171 -12.58 8.49 -10.04
N GLN A 172 -13.89 8.32 -10.12
CA GLN A 172 -14.85 9.36 -9.74
C GLN A 172 -15.10 9.41 -8.23
N ILE A 173 -15.05 8.26 -7.54
CA ILE A 173 -15.49 8.15 -6.14
C ILE A 173 -14.33 7.79 -5.22
N LEU A 174 -13.69 6.63 -5.42
CA LEU A 174 -12.71 6.13 -4.46
C LEU A 174 -11.42 6.97 -4.42
N PHE A 175 -10.87 7.33 -5.57
CA PHE A 175 -9.62 8.09 -5.64
C PHE A 175 -9.75 9.46 -4.97
N PRO A 176 -10.78 10.31 -5.25
CA PRO A 176 -10.94 11.58 -4.56
C PRO A 176 -11.13 11.44 -3.05
N LEU A 177 -11.83 10.40 -2.59
CA LEU A 177 -12.00 10.13 -1.15
C LEU A 177 -10.67 9.76 -0.49
N LYS A 178 -9.90 8.84 -1.09
CA LYS A 178 -8.56 8.47 -0.62
C LYS A 178 -7.63 9.67 -0.58
N ALA A 179 -7.62 10.45 -1.66
CA ALA A 179 -6.77 11.61 -1.78
C ALA A 179 -7.06 12.65 -0.70
N ARG A 180 -8.34 12.89 -0.37
CA ARG A 180 -8.75 13.81 0.70
C ARG A 180 -8.24 13.35 2.07
N ILE A 181 -8.40 12.06 2.38
CA ILE A 181 -7.96 11.46 3.65
C ILE A 181 -6.44 11.55 3.80
N ASP A 182 -5.71 11.22 2.73
CA ASP A 182 -4.26 11.30 2.76
C ASP A 182 -3.79 12.76 2.85
N LEU A 183 -4.40 13.70 2.14
CA LEU A 183 -4.03 15.13 2.21
C LEU A 183 -4.27 15.74 3.59
N SER A 184 -5.39 15.43 4.24
CA SER A 184 -5.67 15.92 5.59
C SER A 184 -4.67 15.37 6.61
N TYR A 185 -4.27 14.10 6.44
CA TYR A 185 -3.29 13.47 7.32
C TYR A 185 -1.86 13.97 7.11
N TYR A 186 -1.37 13.97 5.87
CA TYR A 186 0.04 14.26 5.57
C TYR A 186 0.40 15.73 5.73
N ALA A 187 -0.58 16.64 5.72
CA ALA A 187 -0.35 18.05 6.02
C ALA A 187 0.16 18.30 7.44
N GLU A 188 -0.30 17.51 8.43
CA GLU A 188 -0.01 17.67 9.86
C GLU A 188 0.70 16.45 10.47
N ARG A 189 1.33 15.64 9.62
CA ARG A 189 1.98 14.38 10.00
C ARG A 189 3.07 14.59 11.06
N THR A 190 3.11 13.68 12.04
CA THR A 190 4.17 13.56 13.05
C THR A 190 4.57 12.09 13.22
N LEU A 191 5.71 11.83 13.87
CA LEU A 191 6.15 10.45 14.13
C LEU A 191 5.16 9.67 15.03
N THR A 192 4.53 10.36 15.98
CA THR A 192 3.52 9.78 16.88
C THR A 192 2.27 9.37 16.12
N THR A 193 1.81 10.21 15.19
CA THR A 193 0.64 9.88 14.37
C THR A 193 0.97 8.78 13.34
N ASP A 194 2.20 8.74 12.82
CA ASP A 194 2.68 7.64 11.98
C ASP A 194 2.64 6.30 12.75
N MET A 195 3.13 6.28 14.00
CA MET A 195 3.10 5.07 14.84
C MET A 195 1.68 4.58 15.13
N LYS A 196 0.73 5.51 15.33
CA LYS A 196 -0.69 5.16 15.45
C LYS A 196 -1.18 4.37 14.23
N TRP A 197 -0.88 4.82 13.01
CA TRP A 197 -1.28 4.10 11.81
C TRP A 197 -0.58 2.75 11.66
N VAL A 198 0.70 2.64 12.01
CA VAL A 198 1.41 1.35 12.03
C VAL A 198 0.68 0.35 12.94
N VAL A 199 0.31 0.76 14.15
CA VAL A 199 -0.41 -0.10 15.11
C VAL A 199 -1.81 -0.43 14.59
N LEU A 200 -2.61 0.56 14.18
CA LEU A 200 -3.99 0.34 13.70
C LEU A 200 -4.04 -0.57 12.47
N CYS A 201 -3.14 -0.38 11.50
CA CYS A 201 -3.03 -1.25 10.34
C CYS A 201 -2.60 -2.66 10.73
N SER A 202 -1.62 -2.81 11.64
CA SER A 202 -1.13 -4.13 12.08
C SER A 202 -2.22 -4.92 12.81
N LEU A 203 -2.96 -4.28 13.72
CA LEU A 203 -4.09 -4.88 14.42
C LEU A 203 -5.21 -5.28 13.46
N ALA A 204 -5.52 -4.42 12.47
CA ALA A 204 -6.46 -4.76 11.43
C ALA A 204 -5.98 -5.98 10.63
N VAL A 205 -4.67 -6.10 10.34
CA VAL A 205 -4.06 -7.27 9.66
C VAL A 205 -4.23 -8.53 10.48
N ALA A 206 -4.07 -8.45 11.80
CA ALA A 206 -4.31 -9.54 12.74
C ALA A 206 -5.80 -9.90 12.92
N GLY A 207 -6.73 -9.21 12.26
CA GLY A 207 -8.17 -9.50 12.35
C GLY A 207 -8.86 -8.94 13.60
N LEU A 208 -8.19 -8.09 14.36
CA LEU A 208 -8.76 -7.43 15.52
C LEU A 208 -9.68 -6.29 15.06
N ARG A 209 -10.99 -6.42 15.31
CA ARG A 209 -11.97 -5.37 15.02
C ARG A 209 -11.72 -4.19 15.96
N ILE A 210 -11.21 -3.10 15.41
CA ILE A 210 -11.12 -1.82 16.11
C ILE A 210 -12.45 -1.11 15.89
N ASP A 211 -13.16 -0.83 16.99
CA ASP A 211 -14.47 -0.19 16.96
C ASP A 211 -14.39 1.13 16.19
N THR A 212 -15.20 1.27 15.14
CA THR A 212 -15.12 2.34 14.13
C THR A 212 -15.47 3.73 14.68
N LYS A 213 -15.93 3.83 15.93
CA LYS A 213 -16.16 5.12 16.60
C LYS A 213 -14.91 5.97 16.73
N LEU A 214 -13.72 5.36 16.81
CA LEU A 214 -12.42 6.08 16.79
C LEU A 214 -12.03 6.63 15.41
N ALA A 215 -12.62 6.11 14.32
CA ALA A 215 -12.31 6.55 12.96
C ALA A 215 -13.07 7.81 12.56
N ALA A 216 -14.30 7.98 13.05
CA ALA A 216 -15.13 9.15 12.77
C ALA A 216 -14.61 10.43 13.45
N THR A 217 -13.78 10.32 14.48
CA THR A 217 -13.21 11.48 15.19
C THR A 217 -11.95 12.05 14.49
N HIS A 218 -11.44 11.39 13.45
CA HIS A 218 -10.20 11.77 12.75
C HIS A 218 -10.35 11.84 11.22
N LEU A 219 -11.59 11.76 10.71
CA LEU A 219 -11.98 12.05 9.32
C LEU A 219 -12.67 13.41 9.28
#